data_AF-A0A4S0V4B0-F1
#
_entry.id   AF-A0A4S0V4B0-F1
#
_cell.length_a   1.000
_cell.length_b   1.000
_cell.length_c   1.000
_cell.angle_alpha   90.00
_cell.angle_beta   90.00
_cell.angle_gamma   90.00
#
_symmetry.space_group_name_H-M   'P 1'
#
loop_
_entity.id
_entity.type
_entity.pdbx_description
1 polymer ?
#
loop_
_entity_poly.entity_id
_entity_poly.type
_entity_poly.pdbx_seq_one_letter_code
_entity_poly.pdbx_strand_id
1 'polypeptide(L)'
;WAEESVESIWAAIANYLEPALVGQNAMLFEANAVRMAKAATRNFAAKAAVESALFDAVGHTLGLPVSALLGGQVRDRMGVIWALASGDAGQELEEAREKLRLRHHKDFKIKLGFNSPEADIVRLQHLRAGLGDDV
;
A
#
# COMPACT_ATOMS: atom_id res chain seq x y z
N TRP A 1 -11.84 2.62 6.43
CA TRP A 1 -10.65 3.49 6.47
C TRP A 1 -10.62 4.29 5.18
N ALA A 2 -9.98 5.48 5.22
CA ALA A 2 -9.84 6.54 4.20
C ALA A 2 -11.03 7.50 4.03
N GLU A 3 -10.72 8.80 3.89
CA GLU A 3 -11.64 9.87 3.45
C GLU A 3 -12.11 9.66 1.99
N GLU A 4 -11.50 8.69 1.29
CA GLU A 4 -11.71 8.41 -0.12
C GLU A 4 -12.27 6.99 -0.30
N SER A 5 -13.33 6.85 -1.10
CA SER A 5 -13.83 5.59 -1.63
C SER A 5 -13.38 5.43 -3.09
N VAL A 6 -13.58 4.24 -3.68
CA VAL A 6 -13.26 4.02 -5.10
C VAL A 6 -14.08 4.93 -6.02
N GLU A 7 -15.33 5.22 -5.65
CA GLU A 7 -16.21 6.14 -6.36
C GLU A 7 -15.71 7.59 -6.24
N SER A 8 -15.30 8.03 -5.05
CA SER A 8 -14.78 9.40 -4.87
C SER A 8 -13.43 9.58 -5.57
N ILE A 9 -12.58 8.54 -5.58
CA ILE A 9 -11.32 8.52 -6.33
C ILE A 9 -11.59 8.69 -7.82
N TRP A 10 -12.50 7.90 -8.37
CA TRP A 10 -12.88 8.01 -9.78
C TRP A 10 -13.42 9.41 -10.11
N ALA A 11 -14.33 9.93 -9.28
CA ALA A 11 -14.89 11.27 -9.47
C ALA A 11 -13.79 12.36 -9.41
N ALA A 12 -12.82 12.24 -8.50
CA ALA A 12 -11.69 13.16 -8.41
C ALA A 12 -10.83 13.13 -9.67
N ILE A 13 -10.53 11.93 -10.18
CA ILE A 13 -9.76 11.74 -11.40
C ILE A 13 -10.48 12.35 -12.61
N ALA A 14 -11.69 11.87 -12.90
CA ALA A 14 -12.43 12.23 -14.11
C ALA A 14 -12.78 13.73 -14.16
N ASN A 15 -13.19 14.32 -13.03
CA ASN A 15 -13.70 15.69 -13.03
C ASN A 15 -12.61 16.76 -12.81
N TYR A 16 -11.45 16.40 -12.25
CA TYR A 16 -10.43 17.39 -11.86
C TYR A 16 -9.02 17.04 -12.33
N LEU A 17 -8.54 15.82 -12.08
CA LEU A 17 -7.14 15.48 -12.39
C LEU A 17 -6.93 15.27 -13.89
N GLU A 18 -7.83 14.57 -14.57
CA GLU A 18 -7.75 14.34 -16.02
C GLU A 18 -7.78 15.66 -16.80
N PRO A 19 -8.75 16.57 -16.62
CA PRO A 19 -8.73 17.87 -17.31
C PRO A 19 -7.47 18.70 -17.08
N ALA A 20 -6.81 18.55 -15.92
CA ALA A 20 -5.59 19.26 -15.60
C ALA A 20 -4.32 18.66 -16.25
N LEU A 21 -4.38 17.39 -16.70
CA LEU A 21 -3.22 16.63 -17.17
C LEU A 21 -3.26 16.29 -18.66
N VAL A 22 -4.45 16.20 -19.27
CA VAL A 22 -4.56 15.92 -20.71
C VAL A 22 -3.79 16.98 -21.52
N GLY A 23 -3.00 16.52 -22.48
CA GLY A 23 -2.12 17.37 -23.30
C GLY A 23 -0.81 17.80 -22.63
N GLN A 24 -0.57 17.44 -21.36
CA GLN A 24 0.70 17.68 -20.70
C GLN A 24 1.72 16.58 -21.02
N ASN A 25 3.01 16.92 -20.95
CA ASN A 25 4.08 15.94 -21.09
C ASN A 25 4.17 15.07 -19.83
N ALA A 26 4.00 13.76 -19.98
CA ALA A 26 4.03 12.78 -18.89
C ALA A 26 5.39 12.73 -18.16
N MET A 27 6.49 13.05 -18.84
CA MET A 27 7.86 13.07 -18.28
C MET A 27 8.07 14.17 -17.22
N LEU A 28 7.19 15.17 -17.15
CA LEU A 28 7.31 16.29 -16.22
C LEU A 28 6.64 15.99 -14.88
N PHE A 29 7.10 14.94 -14.18
CA PHE A 29 6.49 14.41 -12.95
C PHE A 29 6.17 15.50 -11.92
N GLU A 30 7.16 16.29 -11.52
CA GLU A 30 6.98 17.38 -10.54
C GLU A 30 5.97 18.44 -11.01
N ALA A 31 6.03 18.81 -12.28
CA ALA A 31 5.11 19.79 -12.83
C ALA A 31 3.67 19.23 -12.90
N ASN A 32 3.52 17.93 -13.16
CA ASN A 32 2.22 17.24 -13.14
C ASN A 32 1.68 17.08 -11.72
N ALA A 33 2.55 16.79 -10.73
CA ALA A 33 2.19 16.78 -9.32
C ALA A 33 1.69 18.16 -8.85
N VAL A 34 2.36 19.25 -9.24
CA VAL A 34 1.92 20.63 -8.95
C VAL A 34 0.59 20.94 -9.63
N ARG A 35 0.37 20.51 -10.88
CA ARG A 35 -0.93 20.67 -11.57
C ARG A 35 -2.05 19.95 -10.84
N MET A 36 -1.85 18.69 -10.48
CA MET A 36 -2.82 17.90 -9.71
C MET A 36 -3.10 18.51 -8.33
N ALA A 37 -2.08 19.04 -7.66
CA ALA A 37 -2.22 19.69 -6.36
C ALA A 37 -3.09 20.95 -6.43
N LYS A 38 -3.01 21.71 -7.53
CA LYS A 38 -3.87 22.87 -7.80
C LYS A 38 -5.28 22.47 -8.20
N ALA A 39 -5.44 21.39 -8.96
CA ALA A 39 -6.73 20.93 -9.47
C ALA A 39 -7.65 20.37 -8.37
N ALA A 40 -7.09 19.67 -7.38
CA ALA A 40 -7.85 19.12 -6.26
C ALA A 40 -7.04 19.16 -4.97
N THR A 41 -7.57 19.78 -3.91
CA THR A 41 -6.96 19.75 -2.57
C THR A 41 -7.11 18.35 -1.96
N ARG A 42 -6.09 17.81 -1.28
CA ARG A 42 -6.05 16.43 -0.75
C ARG A 42 -6.20 15.38 -1.87
N ASN A 43 -7.15 14.45 -1.80
CA ASN A 43 -7.36 13.38 -2.79
C ASN A 43 -6.07 12.59 -3.08
N PHE A 44 -5.38 12.18 -2.01
CA PHE A 44 -4.04 11.62 -2.12
C PHE A 44 -4.07 10.24 -2.77
N ALA A 45 -5.12 9.44 -2.54
CA ALA A 45 -5.24 8.15 -3.20
C ALA A 45 -5.47 8.31 -4.71
N ALA A 46 -6.34 9.25 -5.10
CA ALA A 46 -6.56 9.58 -6.51
C ALA A 46 -5.28 10.07 -7.21
N LYS A 47 -4.54 11.00 -6.58
CA LYS A 47 -3.28 11.51 -7.12
C LYS A 47 -2.19 10.45 -7.21
N ALA A 48 -2.07 9.60 -6.20
CA ALA A 48 -1.10 8.50 -6.20
C ALA A 48 -1.38 7.51 -7.33
N ALA A 49 -2.65 7.21 -7.61
CA ALA A 49 -3.03 6.35 -8.73
C ALA A 49 -2.60 6.96 -10.08
N VAL A 50 -2.86 8.25 -10.29
CA VAL A 50 -2.48 8.96 -11.52
C VAL A 50 -0.96 9.09 -11.67
N GLU A 51 -0.25 9.47 -10.60
CA GLU A 51 1.22 9.58 -10.61
C GLU A 51 1.89 8.23 -10.90
N SER A 52 1.40 7.15 -10.28
CA SER A 52 1.89 5.80 -10.56
C SER A 52 1.72 5.42 -12.03
N ALA A 53 0.58 5.77 -12.64
CA ALA A 53 0.33 5.54 -14.06
C ALA A 53 1.25 6.37 -14.97
N LEU A 54 1.59 7.61 -14.58
CA LEU A 54 2.57 8.42 -15.29
C LEU A 54 3.96 7.79 -15.26
N PHE A 55 4.42 7.34 -14.07
CA PHE A 55 5.70 6.64 -13.93
C PHE A 55 5.75 5.35 -14.75
N ASP A 56 4.67 4.56 -14.72
CA ASP A 56 4.55 3.32 -15.49
C ASP A 56 4.61 3.58 -17.00
N ALA A 57 3.80 4.53 -17.51
CA ALA A 57 3.77 4.88 -18.92
C ALA A 57 5.13 5.42 -19.43
N VAL A 58 5.79 6.26 -18.62
CA VAL A 58 7.12 6.77 -18.94
C VAL A 58 8.16 5.65 -18.91
N GLY A 59 8.14 4.78 -17.90
CA GLY A 59 9.02 3.62 -17.80
C GLY A 59 8.91 2.72 -19.02
N HIS A 60 7.68 2.38 -19.41
CA HIS A 60 7.41 1.62 -20.63
C HIS A 60 7.88 2.32 -21.91
N THR A 61 7.64 3.63 -22.03
CA THR A 61 8.08 4.41 -23.20
C THR A 61 9.60 4.43 -23.35
N LEU A 62 10.32 4.49 -22.23
CA LEU A 62 11.79 4.53 -22.21
C LEU A 62 12.44 3.14 -22.16
N GLY A 63 11.66 2.07 -21.98
CA GLY A 63 12.19 0.72 -21.76
C GLY A 63 12.96 0.59 -20.44
N LEU A 64 12.59 1.37 -19.43
CA LEU A 64 13.25 1.42 -18.12
C LEU A 64 12.31 0.95 -17.01
N PRO A 65 12.81 0.23 -15.98
CA PRO A 65 12.03 0.00 -14.78
C PRO A 65 11.80 1.34 -14.05
N VAL A 66 10.64 1.51 -13.40
CA VAL A 66 10.32 2.73 -12.63
C VAL A 66 11.39 3.05 -11.58
N SER A 67 12.03 2.04 -10.99
CA SER A 67 13.14 2.24 -10.05
C SER A 67 14.29 3.05 -10.64
N ALA A 68 14.57 2.95 -11.96
CA ALA A 68 15.59 3.76 -12.63
C ALA A 68 15.19 5.24 -12.72
N LEU A 69 13.88 5.52 -12.87
CA LEU A 69 13.34 6.89 -12.84
C LEU A 69 13.42 7.50 -11.43
N LEU A 70 13.42 6.65 -10.40
CA LEU A 70 13.47 7.03 -8.98
C LEU A 70 14.88 7.04 -8.39
N GLY A 71 15.93 7.03 -9.22
CA GLY A 71 17.33 7.12 -8.78
C GLY A 71 18.10 5.80 -8.76
N GLY A 72 17.48 4.71 -9.21
CA GLY A 72 18.12 3.41 -9.39
C GLY A 72 17.82 2.41 -8.28
N GLN A 73 17.75 1.14 -8.66
CA GLN A 73 17.53 0.03 -7.75
C GLN A 73 18.78 -0.24 -6.89
N VAL A 74 18.60 -0.34 -5.57
CA VAL A 74 19.68 -0.69 -4.61
C VAL A 74 19.52 -2.07 -3.96
N ARG A 75 18.43 -2.77 -4.27
CA ARG A 75 18.14 -4.16 -3.84
C ARG A 75 17.13 -4.81 -4.78
N ASP A 76 17.22 -6.11 -4.96
CA ASP A 76 16.33 -6.93 -5.80
C ASP A 76 15.24 -7.67 -5.04
N ARG A 77 15.28 -7.61 -3.70
CA ARG A 77 14.32 -8.24 -2.81
C ARG A 77 14.05 -7.39 -1.57
N MET A 78 12.86 -7.56 -1.00
CA MET A 78 12.46 -6.97 0.28
C MET A 78 11.63 -7.95 1.10
N GLY A 79 11.69 -7.84 2.43
CA GLY A 79 10.79 -8.58 3.32
C GLY A 79 9.37 -8.04 3.18
N VAL A 80 8.38 -8.95 3.21
CA VAL A 80 6.96 -8.61 3.16
C VAL A 80 6.31 -9.11 4.45
N ILE A 81 5.69 -8.19 5.19
CA ILE A 81 4.94 -8.52 6.41
C ILE A 81 3.61 -9.17 6.05
N TRP A 82 3.15 -10.13 6.85
CA TRP A 82 1.83 -10.75 6.68
C TRP A 82 0.83 -10.18 7.70
N ALA A 83 -0.36 -9.78 7.25
CA ALA A 83 -1.36 -9.21 8.14
C ALA A 83 -2.34 -10.28 8.64
N LEU A 84 -2.36 -10.51 9.95
CA LEU A 84 -3.34 -11.36 10.64
C LEU A 84 -4.54 -10.49 11.05
N ALA A 85 -5.73 -10.86 10.57
CA ALA A 85 -6.89 -9.98 10.61
C ALA A 85 -8.24 -10.69 10.75
N SER A 86 -8.27 -11.98 11.10
CA SER A 86 -9.53 -12.70 11.26
C SER A 86 -10.20 -12.40 12.60
N GLY A 87 -9.43 -11.99 13.61
CA GLY A 87 -9.96 -11.80 14.97
C GLY A 87 -9.91 -13.06 15.83
N ASP A 88 -9.56 -14.22 15.25
CA ASP A 88 -9.47 -15.50 15.95
C ASP A 88 -8.01 -15.92 16.15
N ALA A 89 -7.60 -16.05 17.41
CA ALA A 89 -6.20 -16.34 17.75
C ALA A 89 -5.73 -17.72 17.26
N GLY A 90 -6.62 -18.73 17.26
CA GLY A 90 -6.26 -20.09 16.87
C GLY A 90 -6.01 -20.19 15.36
N GLN A 91 -6.92 -19.63 14.57
CA GLN A 91 -6.80 -19.53 13.13
C GLN A 91 -5.57 -18.73 12.72
N GLU A 92 -5.34 -17.57 13.34
CA GLU A 92 -4.21 -16.70 13.02
C GLU A 92 -2.86 -17.32 13.40
N LEU A 93 -2.81 -18.07 14.50
CA LEU A 93 -1.63 -18.85 14.86
C LEU A 93 -1.31 -19.94 13.83
N GLU A 94 -2.33 -20.65 13.36
CA GLU A 94 -2.14 -21.68 12.34
C GLU A 94 -1.69 -21.08 11.02
N GLU A 95 -2.32 -19.97 10.61
CA GLU A 95 -1.94 -19.21 9.43
C GLU A 95 -0.49 -18.72 9.51
N ALA A 96 -0.08 -18.14 10.64
CA ALA A 96 1.29 -17.67 10.81
C ALA A 96 2.32 -18.80 10.82
N ARG A 97 2.05 -19.92 11.50
CA ARG A 97 2.92 -21.11 11.46
C ARG A 97 3.08 -21.63 10.05
N GLU A 98 1.99 -21.66 9.27
CA GLU A 98 2.07 -22.08 7.88
C GLU A 98 2.93 -21.12 7.04
N LYS A 99 2.78 -19.80 7.20
CA LYS A 99 3.64 -18.82 6.51
C LYS A 99 5.12 -18.96 6.86
N LEU A 100 5.44 -19.25 8.13
CA LEU A 100 6.79 -19.52 8.60
C LEU A 100 7.36 -20.81 8.01
N ARG A 101 6.58 -21.90 8.07
CA ARG A 101 6.95 -23.21 7.52
C ARG A 101 7.26 -23.14 6.03
N LEU A 102 6.42 -22.43 5.28
CA LEU A 102 6.61 -22.19 3.84
C LEU A 102 7.70 -21.15 3.53
N ARG A 103 8.26 -20.49 4.55
CA ARG A 103 9.23 -19.38 4.42
C ARG A 103 8.72 -18.23 3.55
N HIS A 104 7.40 -18.03 3.53
CA HIS A 104 6.76 -16.95 2.80
C HIS A 104 6.88 -15.62 3.56
N HIS A 105 6.67 -15.67 4.87
CA HIS A 105 6.73 -14.51 5.75
C HIS A 105 7.33 -14.91 7.09
N LYS A 106 8.07 -13.98 7.69
CA LYS A 106 8.65 -14.12 9.03
C LYS A 106 8.26 -12.98 9.98
N ASP A 107 7.59 -11.97 9.46
CA ASP A 107 7.18 -10.77 10.17
C ASP A 107 5.66 -10.64 10.04
N PHE A 108 4.95 -10.42 11.15
CA PHE A 108 3.49 -10.40 11.18
C PHE A 108 2.94 -9.08 11.74
N LYS A 109 1.89 -8.56 11.11
CA LYS A 109 1.12 -7.40 11.57
C LYS A 109 -0.23 -7.88 12.10
N ILE A 110 -0.54 -7.59 13.35
CA ILE A 110 -1.84 -7.92 13.93
C ILE A 110 -2.80 -6.75 13.73
N LYS A 111 -3.98 -7.01 13.16
CA LYS A 111 -5.09 -6.05 13.17
C LYS A 111 -5.93 -6.22 14.44
N LEU A 112 -6.08 -5.12 15.16
CA LEU A 112 -6.87 -4.99 16.39
C LEU A 112 -8.00 -3.96 16.19
N GLY A 113 -8.88 -3.84 17.18
CA GLY A 113 -10.02 -2.92 17.19
C GLY A 113 -11.33 -3.54 16.73
N PHE A 114 -11.39 -4.87 16.58
CA PHE A 114 -12.62 -5.59 16.24
C PHE A 114 -13.42 -6.00 17.49
N ASN A 115 -12.71 -6.22 18.60
CA ASN A 115 -13.28 -6.65 19.87
C ASN A 115 -13.12 -5.56 20.95
N SER A 116 -13.51 -5.87 22.19
CA SER A 116 -13.13 -5.02 23.32
C SER A 116 -11.60 -4.98 23.47
N PRO A 117 -11.05 -3.87 24.00
CA PRO A 117 -9.61 -3.76 24.24
C PRO A 117 -9.02 -4.94 25.03
N GLU A 118 -9.73 -5.43 26.04
CA GLU A 118 -9.29 -6.55 26.89
C GLU A 118 -9.22 -7.85 26.09
N ALA A 119 -10.22 -8.13 25.26
CA ALA A 119 -10.26 -9.32 24.42
C ALA A 119 -9.13 -9.30 23.36
N ASP A 120 -8.88 -8.13 22.76
CA ASP A 120 -7.78 -7.96 21.81
C ASP A 120 -6.39 -8.11 22.47
N ILE A 121 -6.23 -7.68 23.73
CA ILE A 121 -5.00 -7.93 24.50
C ILE A 121 -4.80 -9.42 24.77
N VAL A 122 -5.85 -10.14 25.19
CA VAL A 122 -5.78 -11.59 25.42
C VAL A 122 -5.42 -12.34 24.14
N ARG A 123 -6.04 -11.98 23.01
CA ARG A 123 -5.68 -12.52 21.69
C ARG A 123 -4.22 -12.24 21.34
N LEU A 124 -3.74 -11.01 21.54
CA LEU A 124 -2.35 -10.65 21.26
C LEU A 124 -1.35 -11.46 22.11
N GLN A 125 -1.64 -11.64 23.41
CA GLN A 125 -0.81 -12.46 24.30
C GLN A 125 -0.75 -13.92 23.85
N HIS A 126 -1.88 -14.49 23.44
CA HIS A 126 -1.93 -15.85 22.90
C HIS A 126 -1.09 -15.97 21.62
N LEU A 127 -1.24 -15.02 20.68
CA LEU A 127 -0.44 -14.99 19.44
C LEU A 127 1.06 -14.89 19.74
N ARG A 128 1.48 -14.00 20.65
CA ARG A 128 2.88 -13.85 21.04
C ARG A 128 3.45 -15.14 21.64
N ALA A 129 2.71 -15.77 22.55
CA ALA A 129 3.13 -17.02 23.19
C ALA A 129 3.22 -18.18 22.18
N GLY A 130 2.29 -18.26 21.22
CA GLY A 130 2.26 -19.33 20.23
C GLY A 130 3.27 -19.20 19.09
N LEU A 131 3.84 -18.00 18.86
CA LEU A 131 4.86 -17.75 17.82
C LEU A 131 6.30 -17.76 18.36
N GLY A 132 6.51 -17.52 19.66
CA GLY A 132 7.84 -17.52 20.29
C GLY A 132 8.69 -16.29 19.92
N ASP A 133 9.76 -16.00 20.64
CA ASP A 133 10.41 -14.66 20.61
C ASP A 133 11.15 -14.30 19.30
N ASP A 134 11.38 -15.25 18.40
CA ASP A 134 12.15 -15.08 17.17
C ASP A 134 11.33 -14.53 15.97
N VAL A 135 10.04 -14.22 16.21
CA VAL A 135 9.05 -13.79 15.20
C VAL A 135 8.46 -12.44 15.55
#